data_AF-A0A084U4M3-F1
#
_entry.id   AF-A0A084U4M3-F1
#
_cell.length_a   1.000
_cell.length_b   1.000
_cell.length_c   1.000
_cell.angle_alpha   90.00
_cell.angle_beta   90.00
_cell.angle_gamma   90.00
#
_symmetry.space_group_name_H-M   'P 1'
#
loop_
_entity.id
_entity.type
_entity.pdbx_description
1 polymer ?
#
loop_
_entity_poly.entity_id
_entity_poly.type
_entity_poly.pdbx_seq_one_letter_code
_entity_poly.pdbx_strand_id
1 'polypeptide(L)'
;MFSVKLTKELVKKSLDTAPGISTDIKDSDIVINEKNITIKLKLIDKNINFIELISMIQKQIAYTLNEHTDSKDYKVDIILCD
;
A
#
# COMPACT_ATOMS: atom_id res chain seq x y z
N MET A 1 1.69 14.37 15.30
CA MET A 1 0.86 13.87 14.19
C MET A 1 1.79 13.60 13.02
N PHE A 2 2.00 12.33 12.65
CA PHE A 2 2.85 11.98 11.51
C PHE A 2 2.21 12.51 10.22
N SER A 3 3.03 12.97 9.26
CA SER A 3 2.49 13.60 8.06
C SER A 3 1.86 12.55 7.15
N VAL A 4 0.58 12.75 6.81
CA VAL A 4 -0.14 11.96 5.79
C VAL A 4 0.69 11.87 4.50
N LYS A 5 1.41 12.95 4.15
CA LYS A 5 2.29 12.99 2.97
C LYS A 5 3.39 11.93 3.02
N LEU A 6 4.13 11.85 4.12
CA LEU A 6 5.22 10.90 4.28
C LEU A 6 4.71 9.46 4.27
N THR A 7 3.55 9.20 4.89
CA THR A 7 2.91 7.87 4.85
C THR A 7 2.59 7.45 3.42
N LYS A 8 2.01 8.36 2.61
CA LYS A 8 1.72 8.10 1.20
C LYS A 8 2.99 7.83 0.39
N GLU A 9 4.06 8.60 0.61
CA GLU A 9 5.34 8.39 -0.06
C GLU A 9 5.93 7.01 0.25
N LEU A 10 5.90 6.58 1.52
CA LEU A 10 6.37 5.25 1.93
C LEU A 10 5.52 4.13 1.30
N VAL A 11 4.19 4.27 1.33
CA VAL A 11 3.27 3.31 0.70
C VAL A 11 3.56 3.18 -0.81
N LYS A 12 3.73 4.30 -1.51
CA LYS A 12 4.08 4.30 -2.94
C LYS A 12 5.37 3.55 -3.21
N LYS A 13 6.42 3.83 -2.43
CA LYS A 13 7.71 3.15 -2.57
C LYS A 13 7.61 1.64 -2.35
N SER A 14 6.77 1.18 -1.40
CA SER A 14 6.51 -0.26 -1.23
C SER A 14 5.84 -0.86 -2.46
N LEU A 15 4.88 -0.14 -3.05
CA LEU A 15 4.12 -0.60 -4.22
C LEU A 15 4.94 -0.61 -5.51
N ASP A 16 5.90 0.31 -5.70
CA ASP A 16 6.79 0.32 -6.88
C ASP A 16 7.57 -0.99 -7.07
N THR A 17 7.79 -1.74 -5.98
CA THR A 17 8.50 -3.02 -5.99
C THR A 17 7.57 -4.24 -6.08
N ALA A 18 6.26 -4.04 -6.03
CA ALA A 18 5.31 -5.14 -6.07
C ALA A 18 5.08 -5.62 -7.51
N PRO A 19 5.23 -6.93 -7.79
CA PRO A 19 5.11 -7.44 -9.15
C PRO A 19 3.66 -7.43 -9.63
N GLY A 20 3.50 -7.07 -10.91
CA GLY A 20 2.25 -7.12 -11.69
C GLY A 20 1.09 -6.24 -11.21
N ILE A 21 1.37 -5.24 -10.39
CA ILE A 21 0.49 -4.07 -10.22
C ILE A 21 0.95 -2.92 -11.11
N SER A 22 0.05 -1.99 -11.38
CA SER A 22 0.40 -0.75 -12.06
C SER A 22 1.30 0.13 -11.19
N THR A 23 2.35 0.68 -11.80
CA THR A 23 3.25 1.65 -11.17
C THR A 23 2.68 3.08 -11.20
N ASP A 24 1.56 3.34 -11.89
CA ASP A 24 0.92 4.67 -11.93
C ASP A 24 -0.04 4.88 -10.75
N ILE A 25 0.48 4.72 -9.52
CA ILE A 25 -0.32 4.90 -8.29
C ILE A 25 -0.33 6.37 -7.89
N LYS A 26 -1.52 6.97 -7.91
CA LYS A 26 -1.71 8.40 -7.61
C LYS A 26 -1.97 8.60 -6.13
N ASP A 27 -1.77 9.84 -5.67
CA ASP A 27 -2.08 10.22 -4.29
C ASP A 27 -3.56 10.02 -3.94
N SER A 28 -4.44 10.07 -4.94
CA SER A 28 -5.88 9.81 -4.82
C SER A 28 -6.22 8.34 -4.59
N ASP A 29 -5.31 7.43 -4.95
CA ASP A 29 -5.51 5.98 -4.81
C ASP A 29 -5.17 5.49 -3.41
N ILE A 30 -4.48 6.32 -2.62
CA ILE A 30 -4.11 6.06 -1.24
C ILE A 30 -4.90 6.99 -0.31
N VAL A 31 -5.85 6.42 0.41
CA VAL A 31 -6.66 7.11 1.42
C VAL A 31 -6.14 6.71 2.80
N ILE A 32 -5.89 7.69 3.66
CA ILE A 32 -5.40 7.46 5.03
C ILE A 32 -6.37 8.12 5.98
N ASN A 33 -7.10 7.31 6.74
CA ASN A 33 -8.04 7.73 7.77
C ASN A 33 -7.55 7.20 9.11
N GLU A 34 -6.94 8.07 9.91
CA GLU A 34 -6.29 7.70 11.17
C GLU A 34 -5.23 6.60 10.96
N LYS A 35 -5.53 5.38 11.43
CA LYS A 35 -4.67 4.19 11.28
C LYS A 35 -5.10 3.27 10.12
N ASN A 36 -6.14 3.60 9.38
CA ASN A 36 -6.60 2.82 8.24
C ASN A 36 -6.02 3.40 6.94
N ILE A 37 -5.28 2.57 6.21
CA ILE A 37 -4.73 2.88 4.89
C ILE A 37 -5.48 2.05 3.86
N THR A 38 -6.22 2.71 2.98
CA THR A 38 -6.90 2.06 1.86
C THR A 38 -6.16 2.37 0.58
N ILE A 39 -5.83 1.33 -0.19
CA ILE A 39 -5.06 1.42 -1.43
C ILE A 39 -5.88 0.84 -2.57
N LYS A 40 -6.14 1.65 -3.58
CA LYS A 40 -6.74 1.20 -4.83
C LYS A 40 -5.64 0.74 -5.78
N LEU A 41 -5.69 -0.51 -6.21
CA LEU A 41 -4.69 -1.12 -7.09
C LEU A 41 -5.33 -1.61 -8.38
N LYS A 42 -4.58 -1.47 -9.47
CA LYS A 42 -4.91 -2.06 -10.76
C LYS A 42 -3.88 -3.12 -11.10
N LEU A 43 -4.34 -4.33 -11.43
CA LEU A 43 -3.48 -5.42 -11.88
C LEU A 43 -3.13 -5.24 -13.36
N ILE A 44 -1.85 -5.39 -13.68
CA ILE A 44 -1.39 -5.47 -15.06
C ILE A 44 -1.31 -6.94 -15.49
N ASP A 45 -0.83 -7.81 -14.60
CA ASP A 45 -0.76 -9.25 -14.86
C ASP A 45 -1.92 -9.99 -14.20
N LYS A 46 -2.74 -10.64 -15.03
CA LYS A 46 -3.91 -11.40 -14.60
C LYS A 46 -3.56 -12.80 -14.07
N ASN A 47 -2.32 -13.24 -14.23
CA ASN A 47 -1.87 -14.57 -13.80
C ASN A 47 -1.29 -14.57 -12.38
N ILE A 48 -1.20 -13.41 -11.73
CA ILE A 48 -0.68 -13.31 -10.36
C ILE A 48 -1.72 -13.80 -9.37
N ASN A 49 -1.26 -14.60 -8.39
CA ASN A 49 -2.07 -14.95 -7.24
C ASN A 49 -2.33 -13.70 -6.39
N PHE A 50 -3.54 -13.18 -6.52
CA PHE A 50 -3.95 -11.94 -5.87
C PHE A 50 -3.85 -11.99 -4.34
N ILE A 51 -4.15 -13.14 -3.73
CA ILE A 51 -4.10 -13.29 -2.26
C ILE A 51 -2.65 -13.16 -1.78
N GLU A 52 -1.71 -13.79 -2.48
CA GLU A 52 -0.29 -13.71 -2.17
C GLU A 52 0.24 -12.29 -2.36
N LEU A 53 -0.15 -11.63 -3.45
CA LEU A 53 0.20 -10.25 -3.73
C LEU A 53 -0.30 -9.29 -2.65
N ILE A 54 -1.57 -9.39 -2.24
CA ILE A 54 -2.12 -8.60 -1.13
C ILE A 54 -1.30 -8.83 0.14
N SER A 55 -1.07 -10.09 0.50
CA SER A 55 -0.35 -10.42 1.74
C SER A 55 1.07 -9.84 1.73
N MET A 56 1.75 -9.92 0.57
CA MET A 56 3.07 -9.36 0.38
C MET A 56 3.07 -7.84 0.54
N ILE A 57 2.15 -7.13 -0.13
CA ILE A 57 2.03 -5.67 -0.07
C ILE A 57 1.72 -5.22 1.36
N GLN A 58 0.76 -5.86 2.03
CA GLN A 58 0.41 -5.53 3.41
C GLN A 58 1.61 -5.69 4.36
N LYS A 59 2.37 -6.78 4.23
CA LYS A 59 3.58 -7.01 5.03
C LYS A 59 4.66 -5.96 4.74
N GLN A 60 4.86 -5.63 3.47
CA GLN A 60 5.89 -4.68 3.07
C GLN A 60 5.58 -3.27 3.58
N ILE A 61 4.32 -2.83 3.45
CA ILE A 61 3.87 -1.54 3.98
C ILE A 61 3.97 -1.53 5.52
N ALA A 62 3.51 -2.58 6.19
CA ALA A 62 3.62 -2.69 7.64
C ALA A 62 5.08 -2.62 8.11
N TYR A 63 5.99 -3.30 7.43
CA TYR A 63 7.42 -3.25 7.70
C TYR A 63 7.99 -1.83 7.51
N THR A 64 7.74 -1.22 6.34
CA THR A 64 8.22 0.13 6.04
C THR A 64 7.71 1.16 7.04
N LEU A 65 6.43 1.09 7.42
CA LEU A 65 5.84 1.99 8.41
C LEU A 65 6.38 1.73 9.81
N ASN A 66 6.61 0.47 10.22
CA ASN A 66 7.19 0.16 11.52
C ASN A 66 8.65 0.62 11.66
N GLU A 67 9.42 0.60 10.57
CA GLU A 67 10.80 1.10 10.58
C GLU A 67 10.88 2.63 10.66
N HIS A 68 9.90 3.33 10.10
CA HIS A 68 9.94 4.79 9.92
C HIS A 68 8.94 5.54 10.82
N THR A 69 8.13 4.84 11.60
CA THR A 69 7.08 5.42 12.46
C THR A 69 6.93 4.67 13.78
N ASP A 70 6.53 5.39 14.84
CA ASP A 70 6.23 4.79 16.15
C ASP A 70 4.87 4.06 16.19
N SER A 71 4.06 4.17 15.13
CA SER A 71 2.69 3.63 15.09
C SER A 71 2.69 2.25 14.47
N LYS A 72 2.38 1.23 15.29
CA LYS A 72 2.46 -0.18 14.90
C LYS A 72 1.14 -0.82 14.47
N ASP A 73 0.03 -0.08 14.53
CA ASP A 73 -1.32 -0.63 14.38
C ASP A 73 -2.01 -0.14 13.09
N TYR A 74 -1.26 0.09 12.01
CA TYR A 74 -1.87 0.44 10.73
C TYR A 74 -2.62 -0.75 10.14
N LYS A 75 -3.89 -0.56 9.82
CA LYS A 75 -4.69 -1.50 9.03
C LYS A 75 -4.57 -1.13 7.56
N VAL A 76 -4.11 -2.07 6.74
CA VAL A 76 -3.94 -1.85 5.29
C VAL A 76 -5.01 -2.64 4.54
N ASP A 77 -5.96 -1.93 3.94
CA ASP A 77 -7.00 -2.49 3.09
C ASP A 77 -6.65 -2.25 1.61
N ILE A 78 -6.71 -3.29 0.80
CA ILE A 78 -6.40 -3.22 -0.64
C ILE A 78 -7.67 -3.51 -1.44
N ILE A 79 -8.00 -2.61 -2.36
CA ILE A 79 -9.16 -2.71 -3.24
C ILE A 79 -8.66 -2.83 -4.67
N LEU A 80 -9.07 -3.88 -5.37
CA LEU A 80 -8.85 -3.99 -6.80
C LEU A 80 -9.81 -3.10 -7.57
N CYS A 81 -9.27 -2.37 -8.53
CA CYS A 81 -10.00 -1.58 -9.50
C CYS A 81 -9.73 -2.14 -10.91
N ASP A 82 -10.78 -2.20 -11.73
CA ASP A 82 -10.71 -2.68 -13.12
C ASP A 82 -10.00 -1.71 -14.08
#